data_AF-A0A501X8V7-F1
#
_entry.id   AF-A0A501X8V7-F1
#
_cell.length_a   1.000
_cell.length_b   1.000
_cell.length_c   1.000
_cell.angle_alpha   90.00
_cell.angle_beta   90.00
_cell.angle_gamma   90.00
#
_symmetry.space_group_name_H-M   'P 1'
#
loop_
_entity.id
_entity.type
_entity.pdbx_description
1 polymer ?
#
loop_
_entity_poly.entity_id
_entity_poly.type
_entity_poly.pdbx_seq_one_letter_code
_entity_poly.pdbx_strand_id
1 'polypeptide(L)'
;MIKRLYAQKQKDIRNTYYDPEQDTISKIISEFQAYLKSAKFYKEYSEIDKFKNFQEIRWMKIMDERTTSIRDEAKERQDKIRVRWESYIEYEKWSDSPAAQKAKPLSKMSRILIIFGVLILIGIMLTIIIGLNGWGYGK
;
A
#
# COMPACT_ATOMS: atom_id res chain seq x y z
N MET A 1 28.12 16.58 33.84
CA MET A 1 28.13 15.20 33.32
C MET A 1 27.51 15.14 31.91
N ILE A 2 27.98 15.97 30.96
CA ILE A 2 27.39 16.11 29.60
C ILE A 2 28.35 15.59 28.50
N LYS A 3 29.65 15.51 28.78
CA LYS A 3 30.70 15.08 27.83
C LYS A 3 30.62 13.61 27.39
N ARG A 4 29.93 12.72 28.12
CA ARG A 4 29.90 11.27 27.81
C ARG A 4 28.82 10.88 26.80
N LEU A 5 27.76 11.67 26.63
CA LEU A 5 26.65 11.32 25.73
C LEU A 5 27.03 11.46 24.25
N TYR A 6 27.91 12.40 23.92
CA TYR A 6 28.39 12.59 22.54
C TYR A 6 29.36 11.50 22.09
N ALA A 7 30.13 10.90 23.00
CA ALA A 7 31.10 9.86 22.68
C ALA A 7 30.47 8.51 22.27
N GLN A 8 29.22 8.24 22.68
CA GLN A 8 28.49 7.04 22.28
C GLN A 8 27.81 7.15 20.91
N LYS A 9 27.56 8.36 20.41
CA LYS A 9 26.91 8.56 19.09
C LYS A 9 27.85 8.39 17.90
N GLN A 10 29.16 8.31 18.13
CA GLN A 10 30.17 8.33 17.07
C GLN A 10 30.63 6.94 16.59
N LYS A 11 30.15 5.85 17.21
CA LYS A 11 30.65 4.48 16.94
C LYS A 11 29.83 3.66 15.95
N ASP A 12 28.73 4.18 15.39
CA ASP A 12 27.88 3.41 14.47
C ASP A 12 27.63 4.17 13.15
N ILE A 13 28.66 4.83 12.62
CA ILE A 13 28.70 5.19 11.20
C ILE A 13 29.12 3.94 10.46
N ARG A 14 28.21 2.96 10.35
CA ARG A 14 28.38 1.91 9.34
C ARG A 14 28.29 2.62 8.02
N ASN A 15 29.41 2.75 7.34
CA ASN A 15 29.45 3.28 5.99
C ASN A 15 28.52 2.39 5.15
N THR A 16 27.33 2.88 4.83
CA THR A 16 26.34 2.22 3.96
C THR A 16 26.69 2.38 2.48
N TYR A 17 27.80 3.05 2.19
CA TYR A 17 28.34 3.19 0.86
C TYR A 17 29.37 2.09 0.60
N TYR A 18 29.13 1.29 -0.43
CA TYR A 18 30.07 0.27 -0.88
C TYR A 18 31.34 0.93 -1.45
N ASP A 19 32.47 0.73 -0.78
CA ASP A 19 33.80 1.17 -1.22
C ASP A 19 34.58 -0.04 -1.78
N PRO A 20 34.86 -0.08 -3.09
CA PRO A 20 35.61 -1.18 -3.71
C PRO A 20 37.07 -1.26 -3.23
N GLU A 21 37.66 -0.20 -2.68
CA GLU A 21 39.06 -0.22 -2.19
C GLU A 21 39.19 -0.85 -0.79
N GLN A 22 38.08 -0.95 -0.06
CA GLN A 22 38.01 -1.61 1.25
C GLN A 22 37.79 -3.13 1.14
N ASP A 23 37.60 -3.65 -0.07
CA ASP A 23 37.30 -5.07 -0.32
C ASP A 23 38.57 -5.92 -0.32
N THR A 24 39.19 -6.02 0.85
CA THR A 24 40.35 -6.89 1.06
C THR A 24 39.94 -8.36 0.99
N ILE A 25 40.79 -9.22 0.42
CA ILE A 25 40.57 -10.68 0.35
C ILE A 25 40.21 -11.25 1.73
N SER A 26 40.83 -10.73 2.81
CA SER A 26 40.53 -11.10 4.18
C SER A 26 39.08 -10.85 4.62
N LYS A 27 38.44 -9.79 4.11
CA LYS A 27 37.03 -9.48 4.36
C LYS A 27 36.11 -10.45 3.64
N ILE A 28 36.41 -10.79 2.38
CA ILE A 28 35.65 -11.78 1.62
C ILE A 28 35.70 -13.14 2.32
N ILE A 29 36.89 -13.54 2.80
CA ILE A 29 37.08 -14.79 3.53
C ILE A 29 36.28 -14.79 4.83
N SER A 30 36.30 -13.71 5.61
CA SER A 30 35.58 -13.66 6.89
C SER A 30 34.06 -13.65 6.68
N GLU A 31 33.56 -12.95 5.66
CA GLU A 31 32.16 -12.97 5.27
C GLU A 31 31.72 -14.35 4.77
N PHE A 32 32.55 -15.04 4.00
CA PHE A 32 32.26 -16.40 3.54
C PHE A 32 32.20 -17.40 4.71
N GLN A 33 33.13 -17.29 5.67
CA GLN A 33 33.12 -18.11 6.88
C GLN A 33 31.87 -17.85 7.75
N ALA A 34 31.43 -16.60 7.84
CA ALA A 34 30.17 -16.25 8.51
C ALA A 34 28.94 -16.79 7.76
N TYR A 35 28.95 -16.75 6.43
CA TYR A 35 27.92 -17.34 5.59
C TYR A 35 27.81 -18.85 5.82
N LEU A 36 28.93 -19.59 5.83
CA LEU A 36 28.92 -21.03 6.09
C LEU A 36 28.37 -21.39 7.48
N LYS A 37 28.58 -20.56 8.50
CA LYS A 37 28.06 -20.79 9.86
C LYS A 37 26.56 -20.54 9.99
N SER A 38 26.01 -19.63 9.18
CA SER A 38 24.61 -19.18 9.29
C SER A 38 23.69 -19.82 8.25
N ALA A 39 24.23 -20.21 7.09
CA ALA A 39 23.47 -20.79 6.00
C ALA A 39 23.03 -22.23 6.34
N LYS A 40 21.73 -22.50 6.17
CA LYS A 40 21.18 -23.85 6.19
C LYS A 40 21.08 -24.36 4.76
N PHE A 41 21.81 -25.44 4.47
CA PHE A 41 21.79 -26.08 3.16
C PHE A 41 20.85 -27.28 3.19
N TYR A 42 19.97 -27.38 2.20
CA TYR A 42 19.01 -28.49 2.11
C TYR A 42 19.63 -29.79 1.57
N LYS A 43 20.82 -29.69 0.97
CA LYS A 43 21.64 -30.78 0.44
C LYS A 43 23.12 -30.51 0.74
N GLU A 44 23.94 -31.53 0.68
CA GLU A 44 25.39 -31.35 0.66
C GLU A 44 25.82 -30.72 -0.66
N TYR A 45 26.36 -29.51 -0.54
CA TYR A 45 26.98 -28.79 -1.63
C TYR A 45 28.50 -28.86 -1.51
N SER A 46 29.20 -28.86 -2.64
CA SER A 46 30.65 -28.67 -2.65
C SER A 46 31.01 -27.28 -2.11
N GLU A 47 32.23 -27.10 -1.61
CA GLU A 47 32.69 -25.78 -1.14
C GLU A 47 32.66 -24.73 -2.25
N ILE A 48 32.97 -25.15 -3.50
CA ILE A 48 32.92 -24.28 -4.68
C ILE A 48 31.50 -23.80 -4.93
N ASP A 49 30.51 -24.70 -4.86
CA ASP A 49 29.10 -24.32 -5.06
C ASP A 49 28.61 -23.39 -3.95
N LYS A 50 29.00 -23.65 -2.69
CA LYS A 50 28.69 -22.75 -1.57
C LYS A 50 29.32 -21.37 -1.76
N PHE A 51 30.55 -21.31 -2.26
CA PHE A 51 31.23 -20.06 -2.55
C PHE A 51 30.56 -19.28 -3.69
N LYS A 52 30.14 -19.97 -4.76
CA LYS A 52 29.40 -19.35 -5.86
C LYS A 52 28.08 -18.74 -5.37
N ASN A 53 27.30 -19.50 -4.58
CA ASN A 53 26.07 -19.01 -3.99
C ASN A 53 26.31 -17.79 -3.08
N PHE A 54 27.39 -17.81 -2.28
CA PHE A 54 27.80 -16.68 -1.48
C PHE A 54 28.09 -15.44 -2.34
N GLN A 55 28.84 -15.59 -3.43
CA GLN A 55 29.17 -14.46 -4.31
C GLN A 55 27.92 -13.85 -4.96
N GLU A 56 26.96 -14.66 -5.40
CA GLU A 56 25.71 -14.18 -5.97
C GLU A 56 24.89 -13.38 -4.93
N ILE A 57 24.75 -13.91 -3.71
CA ILE A 57 24.05 -13.23 -2.62
C ILE A 57 24.74 -11.91 -2.26
N ARG A 58 26.07 -11.93 -2.17
CA ARG A 58 26.88 -10.77 -1.87
C ARG A 58 26.71 -9.69 -2.93
N TRP A 59 26.73 -10.07 -4.21
CA TRP A 59 26.52 -9.14 -5.32
C TRP A 59 25.12 -8.52 -5.29
N MET A 60 24.07 -9.32 -5.07
CA MET A 60 22.71 -8.80 -4.94
C MET A 60 22.61 -7.75 -3.83
N LYS A 61 23.22 -8.01 -2.67
CA LYS A 61 23.24 -7.06 -1.56
C LYS A 61 23.94 -5.74 -1.92
N ILE A 62 25.11 -5.82 -2.57
CA ILE A 62 25.86 -4.64 -3.02
C ILE A 62 25.03 -3.82 -4.03
N MET A 63 24.35 -4.50 -4.96
CA MET A 63 23.52 -3.83 -5.95
C MET A 63 22.28 -3.17 -5.32
N ASP A 64 21.67 -3.79 -4.32
CA ASP A 64 20.56 -3.20 -3.57
C ASP A 64 21.02 -1.93 -2.81
N GLU A 65 22.16 -2.00 -2.12
CA GLU A 65 22.77 -0.85 -1.43
C GLU A 65 23.05 0.31 -2.41
N ARG A 66 23.63 0.02 -3.59
CA ARG A 66 23.89 1.02 -4.63
C ARG A 66 22.63 1.62 -5.24
N THR A 67 21.56 0.85 -5.34
CA THR A 67 20.30 1.27 -5.98
C THR A 67 19.31 1.90 -4.97
N THR A 68 19.61 1.80 -3.67
CA THR A 68 18.73 2.32 -2.60
C THR A 68 18.43 3.82 -2.78
N SER A 69 19.44 4.64 -3.09
CA SER A 69 19.25 6.09 -3.31
C SER A 69 18.32 6.39 -4.48
N ILE A 70 18.48 5.66 -5.59
CA ILE A 70 17.63 5.78 -6.79
C ILE A 70 16.19 5.34 -6.48
N ARG A 71 16.04 4.26 -5.71
CA ARG A 71 14.73 3.74 -5.29
C ARG A 71 13.99 4.76 -4.42
N ASP A 72 14.69 5.36 -3.47
CA ASP A 72 14.10 6.33 -2.55
C ASP A 72 13.71 7.63 -3.27
N GLU A 73 14.54 8.10 -4.20
CA GLU A 73 14.20 9.26 -5.04
C GLU A 73 13.00 8.95 -5.96
N ALA A 74 12.96 7.77 -6.57
CA ALA A 74 11.84 7.34 -7.40
C ALA A 74 10.54 7.25 -6.59
N LYS A 75 10.61 6.74 -5.36
CA LYS A 75 9.47 6.68 -4.44
C LYS A 75 8.98 8.07 -4.08
N GLU A 76 9.89 9.00 -3.77
CA GLU A 76 9.52 10.39 -3.48
C GLU A 76 8.82 11.07 -4.67
N ARG A 77 9.30 10.82 -5.90
CA ARG A 77 8.65 11.31 -7.13
C ARG A 77 7.25 10.72 -7.30
N GLN A 78 7.09 9.42 -7.07
CA GLN A 78 5.79 8.75 -7.14
C GLN A 78 4.82 9.26 -6.06
N ASP A 79 5.29 9.49 -4.83
CA ASP A 79 4.49 10.05 -3.75
C ASP A 79 4.04 11.49 -4.08
N LYS A 80 4.92 12.32 -4.64
CA LYS A 80 4.57 13.67 -5.11
C LYS A 80 3.50 13.66 -6.20
N ILE A 81 3.60 12.73 -7.15
CA ILE A 81 2.59 12.55 -8.22
C ILE A 81 1.27 12.11 -7.58
N ARG A 82 1.31 11.13 -6.67
CA ARG A 82 0.12 10.65 -5.98
C ARG A 82 -0.60 11.77 -5.26
N VAL A 83 0.08 12.51 -4.38
CA VAL A 83 -0.52 13.63 -3.63
C VAL A 83 -1.09 14.70 -4.57
N ARG A 84 -0.41 15.00 -5.69
CA ARG A 84 -0.91 15.97 -6.68
C ARG A 84 -2.21 15.53 -7.35
N TRP A 85 -2.35 14.23 -7.63
CA TRP A 85 -3.45 13.70 -8.43
C TRP A 85 -4.53 13.00 -7.61
N GLU A 86 -4.29 12.72 -6.33
CA GLU A 86 -5.23 12.11 -5.39
C GLU A 86 -6.54 12.91 -5.31
N SER A 87 -6.45 14.25 -5.28
CA SER A 87 -7.62 15.15 -5.33
C SER A 87 -8.42 15.08 -6.63
N TYR A 88 -7.81 14.56 -7.71
CA TYR A 88 -8.43 14.47 -9.04
C TYR A 88 -8.99 13.08 -9.35
N ILE A 89 -8.60 12.06 -8.58
CA ILE A 89 -9.08 10.68 -8.73
C ILE A 89 -10.33 10.45 -7.85
N GLU A 90 -10.48 11.19 -6.75
CA GLU A 90 -11.68 11.16 -5.92
C GLU A 90 -12.85 11.87 -6.60
N TYR A 91 -13.55 11.15 -7.46
CA TYR A 91 -14.75 11.59 -8.19
C TYR A 91 -15.84 12.16 -7.26
N GLU A 92 -15.89 11.74 -5.99
CA GLU A 92 -16.77 12.29 -4.95
C GLU A 92 -16.49 13.77 -4.62
N LYS A 93 -15.28 14.28 -4.87
CA LYS A 93 -14.89 15.67 -4.59
C LYS A 93 -14.98 16.60 -5.80
N TRP A 94 -15.17 16.06 -7.00
CA TRP A 94 -15.29 16.85 -8.24
C TRP A 94 -16.66 17.45 -8.49
N SER A 95 -17.73 16.87 -7.92
CA SER A 95 -19.09 17.45 -8.05
C SER A 95 -19.31 18.68 -7.17
N ASP A 96 -18.34 19.04 -6.32
CA ASP A 96 -18.45 20.14 -5.38
C ASP A 96 -17.87 21.42 -6.00
N SER A 97 -18.55 21.93 -7.02
CA SER A 97 -18.43 23.36 -7.32
C SER A 97 -18.73 24.14 -6.03
N PRO A 98 -17.94 25.16 -5.64
CA PRO A 98 -18.22 25.96 -4.44
C PRO A 98 -19.61 26.62 -4.46
N ALA A 99 -20.21 26.74 -5.66
CA ALA A 99 -21.53 27.30 -5.90
C ALA A 99 -22.63 26.22 -6.11
N ALA A 100 -22.27 24.94 -6.23
CA ALA A 100 -23.24 23.88 -6.37
C ALA A 100 -23.73 23.46 -4.99
N GLN A 101 -24.99 23.79 -4.68
CA GLN A 101 -25.69 23.13 -3.57
C GLN A 101 -25.70 21.64 -3.89
N LYS A 102 -24.86 20.87 -3.17
CA LYS A 102 -24.87 19.42 -3.26
C LYS A 102 -26.29 18.95 -2.99
N ALA A 103 -26.94 18.36 -3.99
CA ALA A 103 -28.06 17.47 -3.73
C ALA A 103 -27.45 16.28 -2.99
N LYS A 104 -27.40 16.35 -1.65
CA LYS A 104 -26.86 15.28 -0.82
C LYS A 104 -27.55 13.99 -1.27
N PRO A 105 -26.81 12.94 -1.67
CA PRO A 105 -27.43 11.70 -2.05
C PRO A 105 -28.27 11.25 -0.85
N LEU A 106 -29.59 11.09 -1.07
CA LEU A 106 -30.50 10.60 -0.03
C LEU A 106 -29.89 9.35 0.60
N SER A 107 -29.85 9.31 1.94
CA SER A 107 -29.34 8.17 2.70
C SER A 107 -29.98 6.88 2.20
N LYS A 108 -29.24 5.76 2.22
CA LYS A 108 -29.74 4.45 1.77
C LYS A 108 -31.09 4.12 2.41
N MET A 109 -31.27 4.46 3.69
CA MET A 109 -32.54 4.29 4.41
C MET A 109 -33.66 5.20 3.89
N SER A 110 -33.36 6.47 3.58
CA SER A 110 -34.33 7.41 3.02
C SER A 110 -34.79 6.97 1.62
N ARG A 111 -33.90 6.42 0.79
CA ARG A 111 -34.27 5.85 -0.52
C ARG A 111 -35.22 4.67 -0.37
N ILE A 112 -34.95 3.76 0.56
CA ILE A 112 -35.81 2.60 0.85
C ILE A 112 -37.19 3.06 1.33
N LEU A 113 -37.25 4.04 2.25
CA LEU A 113 -38.51 4.59 2.74
C LEU A 113 -39.35 5.22 1.63
N ILE A 114 -38.72 5.96 0.71
CA ILE A 114 -39.41 6.56 -0.44
C ILE A 114 -39.98 5.48 -1.36
N ILE A 115 -39.17 4.47 -1.72
CA ILE A 115 -39.62 3.37 -2.59
C ILE A 115 -40.80 2.63 -1.94
N PHE A 116 -40.70 2.34 -0.65
CA PHE A 116 -41.75 1.64 0.08
C PHE A 116 -43.04 2.48 0.17
N GLY A 117 -42.92 3.78 0.42
CA GLY A 117 -44.05 4.71 0.42
C GLY A 117 -44.78 4.77 -0.92
N VAL A 118 -44.05 4.80 -2.04
CA VAL A 118 -44.64 4.79 -3.38
C VAL A 118 -45.37 3.48 -3.66
N LEU A 119 -44.79 2.33 -3.30
CA LEU A 119 -45.43 1.02 -3.49
C LEU A 119 -46.74 0.90 -2.69
N ILE A 120 -46.77 1.39 -1.45
CA ILE A 120 -47.99 1.42 -0.64
C ILE A 120 -49.06 2.30 -1.30
N LEU A 121 -48.68 3.48 -1.80
CA LEU A 121 -49.60 4.41 -2.44
C LEU A 121 -50.26 3.80 -3.69
N ILE A 122 -49.47 3.08 -4.50
CA ILE A 122 -49.97 2.31 -5.64
C ILE A 122 -50.92 1.21 -5.17
N GLY A 123 -50.56 0.47 -4.11
CA GLY A 123 -51.43 -0.55 -3.51
C GLY A 123 -52.78 0.01 -3.08
N ILE A 124 -52.80 1.15 -2.39
CA ILE A 124 -54.03 1.84 -1.98
C ILE A 124 -54.85 2.26 -3.20
N MET A 125 -54.23 2.86 -4.22
CA MET A 125 -54.93 3.22 -5.46
C MET A 125 -55.58 2.02 -6.13
N LEU A 126 -54.88 0.88 -6.22
CA LEU A 126 -55.43 -0.34 -6.80
C LEU A 126 -56.59 -0.89 -5.96
N THR A 127 -56.51 -0.85 -4.64
CA THR A 127 -57.63 -1.26 -3.77
C THR A 127 -58.85 -0.36 -3.91
N ILE A 128 -58.65 0.94 -4.13
CA ILE A 128 -59.76 1.88 -4.39
C ILE A 128 -60.40 1.57 -5.75
N ILE A 129 -59.62 1.29 -6.79
CA ILE A 129 -60.14 0.95 -8.12
C ILE A 129 -60.90 -0.38 -8.09
N ILE A 130 -60.36 -1.41 -7.44
CA ILE A 130 -61.03 -2.71 -7.27
C ILE A 130 -62.26 -2.55 -6.36
N GLY A 131 -62.18 -1.74 -5.32
CA GLY A 131 -63.31 -1.40 -4.46
C GLY A 131 -64.42 -0.71 -5.23
N LEU A 132 -64.11 0.30 -6.05
CA LEU A 132 -65.08 1.02 -6.89
C LEU A 132 -65.68 0.13 -7.98
N ASN A 133 -64.88 -0.74 -8.62
CA ASN A 133 -65.37 -1.68 -9.63
C ASN A 133 -66.14 -2.87 -9.04
N GLY A 134 -65.74 -3.35 -7.86
CA GLY A 134 -66.33 -4.50 -7.17
C GLY A 134 -67.59 -4.15 -6.37
N TRP A 135 -67.70 -2.94 -5.82
CA TRP A 135 -68.92 -2.51 -5.12
C TRP A 135 -70.04 -2.06 -6.07
N GLY A 136 -69.74 -1.93 -7.38
CA GLY A 136 -70.71 -1.66 -8.44
C GLY A 136 -71.39 -2.89 -9.04
N TYR A 137 -70.93 -4.11 -8.75
CA TYR A 137 -71.55 -5.38 -9.17
C TYR A 137 -72.17 -6.14 -7.99
N GLY A 138 -72.78 -5.37 -7.08
CA GLY A 138 -73.65 -5.84 -6.01
C GLY A 138 -75.10 -5.39 -6.21
N LYS A 139 -75.58 -5.44 -7.47
CA LYS A 139 -76.99 -5.60 -7.85
C LYS A 139 -77.03 -6.39 -9.16
#